data_AF-A0A8C9PZT5-F1
#
_entry.id   AF-A0A8C9PZT5-F1
#
_cell.length_a   1.000
_cell.length_b   1.000
_cell.length_c   1.000
_cell.angle_alpha   90.00
_cell.angle_beta   90.00
_cell.angle_gamma   90.00
#
_symmetry.space_group_name_H-M   'P 1'
#
loop_
_entity.id
_entity.type
_entity.pdbx_description
1 polymer ?
#
loop_
_entity_poly.entity_id
_entity_poly.type
_entity_poly.pdbx_seq_one_letter_code
_entity_poly.pdbx_strand_id
1 'polypeptide(L)'
;MPRYCLFGDTVNTASRMESTGLPYRIHASRSTVEALLGLDEGYEVAVRGQTELKGKGIQETYWLVGKAGFPRPLPAPLPIKPGDPWRDLINQEIKAAFARARQGAAGPSSSEEAPAQP
;
A
#
# COMPACT_ATOMS: atom_id res chain seq x y z
N MET A 1 -25.20 -14.31 -12.44
CA MET A 1 -24.48 -13.17 -13.04
C MET A 1 -23.04 -13.60 -13.34
N PRO A 2 -22.56 -13.56 -14.60
CA PRO A 2 -21.19 -13.95 -14.92
C PRO A 2 -20.18 -12.99 -14.29
N ARG A 3 -19.08 -13.54 -13.72
CA ARG A 3 -17.94 -12.78 -13.18
C ARG A 3 -16.69 -13.16 -13.96
N TYR A 4 -15.95 -12.17 -14.44
CA TYR A 4 -14.65 -12.38 -15.08
C TYR A 4 -13.58 -12.61 -14.01
N CYS A 5 -12.79 -13.66 -14.18
CA CYS A 5 -11.69 -14.01 -13.29
C CYS A 5 -10.42 -14.24 -14.12
N LEU A 6 -9.29 -13.69 -13.65
CA LEU A 6 -7.97 -13.96 -14.21
C LEU A 6 -7.29 -15.08 -13.42
N PHE A 7 -6.60 -15.97 -14.11
CA PHE A 7 -5.92 -17.12 -13.52
C PHE A 7 -4.50 -17.26 -14.10
N GLY A 8 -3.63 -17.95 -13.37
CA GLY A 8 -2.28 -18.30 -13.82
C GLY A 8 -1.17 -17.88 -12.86
N ASP A 9 0.06 -18.20 -13.24
CA ASP A 9 1.23 -18.04 -12.36
C ASP A 9 1.55 -16.58 -12.04
N THR A 10 1.27 -15.66 -12.96
CA THR A 10 1.48 -14.23 -12.74
C THR A 10 0.58 -13.68 -11.64
N VAL A 11 -0.72 -14.01 -11.66
CA VAL A 11 -1.65 -13.58 -10.60
C VAL A 11 -1.35 -14.25 -9.27
N ASN A 12 -0.91 -15.52 -9.29
CA ASN A 12 -0.44 -16.22 -8.10
C ASN A 12 0.82 -15.56 -7.51
N THR A 13 1.80 -15.24 -8.35
CA THR A 13 3.05 -14.58 -7.93
C THR A 13 2.73 -13.20 -7.35
N ALA A 14 1.91 -12.40 -8.03
CA ALA A 14 1.49 -11.08 -7.55
C ALA A 14 0.78 -11.16 -6.18
N SER A 15 -0.13 -12.14 -6.01
CA SER A 15 -0.78 -12.37 -4.71
C SER A 15 0.22 -12.72 -3.61
N ARG A 16 1.25 -13.53 -3.89
CA ARG A 16 2.28 -13.85 -2.90
C ARG A 16 3.15 -12.64 -2.55
N MET A 17 3.50 -11.85 -3.55
CA MET A 17 4.26 -10.62 -3.36
C MET A 17 3.50 -9.62 -2.49
N GLU A 18 2.20 -9.47 -2.71
CA GLU A 18 1.33 -8.64 -1.87
C GLU A 18 1.25 -9.18 -0.44
N SER A 19 1.01 -10.49 -0.27
CA SER A 19 0.92 -11.13 1.05
C SER A 19 2.20 -11.03 1.90
N THR A 20 3.36 -10.93 1.26
CA THR A 20 4.68 -10.82 1.91
C THR A 20 5.24 -9.40 1.86
N GLY A 21 4.45 -8.44 1.34
CA GLY A 21 4.81 -7.05 1.24
C GLY A 21 4.86 -6.35 2.59
N LEU A 22 5.39 -5.13 2.56
CA LEU A 22 5.38 -4.21 3.69
C LEU A 22 4.51 -3.00 3.31
N PRO A 23 3.87 -2.38 4.29
CA PRO A 23 2.96 -1.28 4.07
C PRO A 23 3.70 -0.02 3.62
N TYR A 24 3.01 0.82 2.85
CA TYR A 24 3.57 2.02 2.23
C TYR A 24 4.80 1.74 1.36
N ARG A 25 4.90 0.51 0.80
CA ARG A 25 5.94 0.11 -0.15
C ARG A 25 5.33 -0.66 -1.30
N ILE A 26 5.93 -0.54 -2.48
CA ILE A 26 5.53 -1.29 -3.68
C ILE A 26 6.52 -2.45 -3.86
N HIS A 27 6.04 -3.67 -3.67
CA HIS A 27 6.85 -4.88 -3.84
C HIS A 27 6.89 -5.29 -5.31
N ALA A 28 8.09 -5.42 -5.88
CA ALA A 28 8.29 -5.74 -7.30
C ALA A 28 9.16 -6.98 -7.51
N SER A 29 8.78 -7.80 -8.50
CA SER A 29 9.53 -9.00 -8.88
C SER A 29 10.74 -8.59 -9.71
N ARG A 30 11.75 -9.47 -9.79
CA ARG A 30 12.92 -9.24 -10.65
C ARG A 30 12.54 -8.92 -12.09
N SER A 31 11.66 -9.71 -12.71
CA SER A 31 11.21 -9.48 -14.09
C SER A 31 10.51 -8.12 -14.26
N THR A 32 9.78 -7.67 -13.24
CA THR A 32 9.15 -6.34 -13.25
C THR A 32 10.20 -5.24 -13.18
N VAL A 33 11.21 -5.38 -12.33
CA VAL A 33 12.30 -4.40 -12.20
C VAL A 33 13.15 -4.32 -13.46
N GLU A 34 13.50 -5.45 -14.05
CA GLU A 34 14.25 -5.50 -15.32
C GLU A 34 13.48 -4.77 -16.44
N ALA A 35 12.16 -4.98 -16.51
CA ALA A 35 11.31 -4.24 -17.45
C ALA A 35 11.28 -2.73 -17.15
N LEU A 36 11.13 -2.32 -15.89
CA LEU A 36 11.09 -0.90 -15.50
C LEU A 36 12.41 -0.18 -15.79
N LEU A 37 13.54 -0.82 -15.49
CA LEU A 37 14.87 -0.26 -15.76
C LEU A 37 15.14 -0.20 -17.27
N GLY A 38 14.64 -1.15 -18.05
CA GLY A 38 14.74 -1.13 -19.51
C GLY A 38 13.96 0.00 -20.20
N LEU A 39 13.00 0.63 -19.51
CA LEU A 39 12.26 1.79 -20.05
C LEU A 39 13.04 3.10 -19.98
N ASP A 40 14.10 3.17 -19.16
CA ASP A 40 14.92 4.37 -18.93
C ASP A 40 14.12 5.63 -18.52
N GLU A 41 12.97 5.46 -17.87
CA GLU A 41 12.12 6.58 -17.40
C GLU A 41 12.49 7.10 -16.00
N GLY A 42 13.67 6.73 -15.50
CA GLY A 42 14.19 7.13 -14.19
C GLY A 42 13.50 6.45 -13.00
N TYR A 43 13.08 5.19 -13.12
CA TYR A 43 12.57 4.44 -11.97
C TYR A 43 13.68 4.11 -10.97
N GLU A 44 13.40 4.33 -9.69
CA GLU A 44 14.31 4.04 -8.59
C GLU A 44 13.83 2.79 -7.85
N VAL A 45 14.73 1.83 -7.68
CA VAL A 45 14.45 0.54 -7.03
C VAL A 45 15.48 0.25 -5.94
N ALA A 46 15.04 -0.36 -4.85
CA ALA A 46 15.91 -0.81 -3.77
C ALA A 46 15.77 -2.31 -3.57
N VAL A 47 16.90 -3.01 -3.37
CA VAL A 47 16.89 -4.44 -3.08
C VAL A 47 16.20 -4.70 -1.75
N ARG A 48 15.18 -5.55 -1.74
CA ARG A 48 14.55 -6.04 -0.50
C ARG A 48 15.36 -7.20 0.08
N GLY A 49 15.85 -8.07 -0.79
CA GLY A 49 16.54 -9.31 -0.47
C GLY A 49 15.75 -10.54 -0.94
N GLN A 50 16.12 -11.68 -0.38
CA GLN A 50 15.57 -12.98 -0.72
C GLN A 50 14.20 -13.22 -0.09
N THR A 51 13.23 -13.61 -0.91
CA THR A 51 11.86 -13.92 -0.49
C THR A 51 11.49 -15.31 -0.98
N GLU A 52 10.98 -16.14 -0.07
CA GLU A 52 10.44 -17.44 -0.43
C GLU A 52 9.05 -17.29 -1.07
N LEU A 53 8.93 -17.73 -2.33
CA LEU A 53 7.69 -17.77 -3.08
C LEU A 53 7.30 -19.23 -3.32
N LYS A 54 6.17 -19.65 -2.73
CA LYS A 54 5.66 -21.02 -2.89
C LYS A 54 5.54 -21.38 -4.38
N GLY A 55 6.21 -22.45 -4.79
CA GLY A 55 6.22 -22.94 -6.17
C GLY A 55 7.29 -22.33 -7.08
N LYS A 56 7.95 -21.24 -6.67
CA LYS A 56 9.11 -20.65 -7.39
C LYS A 56 10.42 -20.72 -6.61
N GLY A 57 10.37 -21.09 -5.33
CA GLY A 57 11.53 -21.12 -4.46
C GLY A 57 11.89 -19.72 -3.96
N ILE A 58 13.16 -19.56 -3.57
CA ILE A 58 13.67 -18.28 -3.07
C ILE A 58 14.05 -17.40 -4.27
N GLN A 59 13.48 -16.20 -4.32
CA GLN A 59 13.79 -15.21 -5.35
C GLN A 59 14.22 -13.90 -4.72
N GLU A 60 15.16 -13.21 -5.37
CA GLU A 60 15.46 -11.82 -5.05
C GLU A 60 14.32 -10.92 -5.49
N THR A 61 13.94 -10.00 -4.62
CA THR A 61 12.81 -9.09 -4.79
C THR A 61 13.21 -7.67 -4.43
N TYR A 62 12.41 -6.70 -4.86
CA TYR A 62 12.77 -5.29 -4.81
C TYR A 62 11.60 -4.43 -4.32
N TRP A 63 11.94 -3.27 -3.77
CA TRP A 63 11.01 -2.18 -3.53
C TRP A 63 11.13 -1.17 -4.65
N LEU A 64 10.02 -0.78 -5.26
CA LEU A 64 9.97 0.41 -6.08
C LEU A 64 9.86 1.62 -5.15
N VAL A 65 10.91 2.46 -5.13
CA VAL A 65 11.06 3.55 -4.16
C VAL A 65 10.75 4.93 -4.76
N GLY A 66 10.81 5.06 -6.08
CA GLY A 66 10.61 6.37 -6.71
C GLY A 66 10.62 6.32 -8.23
N LYS A 67 10.37 7.50 -8.80
CA LYS A 67 10.56 7.79 -10.22
C LYS A 67 11.02 9.24 -10.35
N ALA A 68 12.09 9.46 -11.11
CA ALA A 68 12.57 10.79 -11.43
C ALA A 68 11.45 11.63 -12.09
N GLY A 69 11.30 12.88 -11.63
CA GLY A 69 10.25 13.77 -12.10
C GLY A 69 8.85 13.47 -11.58
N PHE A 70 8.69 12.59 -10.57
CA PHE A 70 7.40 12.40 -9.91
C PHE A 70 7.07 13.61 -9.01
N PRO A 71 6.01 14.38 -9.29
CA PRO A 71 5.79 15.69 -8.66
C PRO A 71 5.19 15.61 -7.25
N ARG A 72 4.80 14.42 -6.78
CA ARG A 72 4.12 14.24 -5.50
C ARG A 72 5.04 13.55 -4.50
N PRO A 73 5.08 13.99 -3.22
CA PRO A 73 5.83 13.27 -2.21
C PRO A 73 5.22 11.89 -2.00
N LEU A 74 6.07 10.86 -1.95
CA LEU A 74 5.66 9.51 -1.60
C LEU A 74 5.47 9.42 -0.08
N PRO A 75 4.51 8.62 0.39
CA PRO A 75 4.35 8.39 1.82
C PRO A 75 5.61 7.76 2.39
N ALA A 76 6.06 8.26 3.54
CA ALA A 76 7.22 7.71 4.22
C ALA A 76 6.93 6.26 4.66
N PRO A 77 7.78 5.28 4.30
CA PRO A 77 7.61 3.91 4.76
C PRO A 77 7.68 3.83 6.29
N LEU A 78 6.82 3.01 6.89
CA LEU A 78 6.88 2.77 8.33
C LEU A 78 8.22 2.08 8.70
N PRO A 79 8.85 2.46 9.84
CA PRO A 79 10.06 1.83 10.34
C PRO A 79 9.74 0.49 11.00
N ILE A 80 9.42 -0.52 10.17
CA ILE A 80 9.06 -1.87 10.62
C ILE A 80 10.33 -2.70 10.78
N LYS A 81 10.55 -3.22 11.98
CA LYS A 81 11.63 -4.17 12.27
C LYS A 81 11.13 -5.60 12.11
N PRO A 82 12.03 -6.56 11.81
CA PRO A 82 11.68 -7.98 11.87
C PRO A 82 11.12 -8.33 13.26
N GLY A 83 9.90 -8.89 13.29
CA GLY A 83 9.20 -9.26 14.53
C GLY A 83 8.09 -8.28 14.95
N ASP A 84 8.01 -7.09 14.34
CA ASP A 84 6.94 -6.14 14.68
C ASP A 84 5.57 -6.61 14.14
N PRO A 85 4.48 -6.53 14.93
CA PRO A 85 3.12 -6.89 14.51
C PRO A 85 2.48 -5.77 13.66
N TRP A 86 3.18 -5.33 12.62
CA TRP A 86 2.80 -4.16 11.83
C TRP A 86 1.43 -4.30 11.15
N ARG A 87 1.00 -5.53 10.86
CA ARG A 87 -0.32 -5.82 10.28
C ARG A 87 -1.44 -5.37 11.21
N ASP A 88 -1.30 -5.62 12.52
CA ASP A 88 -2.30 -5.26 13.50
C ASP A 88 -2.36 -3.75 13.72
N LEU A 89 -1.19 -3.10 13.76
CA LEU A 89 -1.08 -1.64 13.85
C LEU A 89 -1.82 -0.95 12.70
N ILE A 90 -1.63 -1.43 11.47
CA ILE A 90 -2.32 -0.88 10.30
C ILE A 90 -3.80 -1.17 10.32
N ASN A 91 -4.21 -2.38 10.70
CA ASN A 91 -5.62 -2.70 10.83
C ASN A 91 -6.31 -1.80 11.86
N GLN A 92 -5.63 -1.45 12.96
CA GLN A 92 -6.12 -0.49 13.95
C GLN A 92 -6.18 0.93 13.39
N GLU A 93 -5.15 1.38 12.66
CA GLU A 93 -5.11 2.70 12.05
C GLU A 93 -6.22 2.87 11.00
N ILE A 94 -6.43 1.88 10.14
CA ILE A 94 -7.53 1.84 9.17
C ILE A 94 -8.89 1.91 9.90
N LYS A 95 -9.09 1.10 10.94
CA LYS A 95 -10.32 1.13 11.75
C LYS A 95 -10.54 2.50 12.39
N ALA A 96 -9.50 3.11 12.95
CA ALA A 96 -9.56 4.42 13.56
C ALA A 96 -9.86 5.52 12.54
N ALA A 97 -9.24 5.46 11.35
CA ALA A 97 -9.50 6.40 10.26
C ALA A 97 -10.96 6.33 9.78
N PHE A 98 -11.49 5.12 9.58
CA PHE A 98 -12.91 4.93 9.26
C PHE A 98 -13.83 5.44 10.39
N ALA A 99 -13.49 5.19 11.66
CA ALA A 99 -14.27 5.69 12.79
C ALA A 99 -14.29 7.23 12.85
N ARG A 100 -13.14 7.88 12.64
CA ARG A 100 -13.01 9.36 12.58
C ARG A 100 -13.82 9.94 11.42
N ALA A 101 -13.75 9.33 10.23
CA ALA A 101 -14.55 9.77 9.08
C ALA A 101 -16.06 9.66 9.34
N ARG A 102 -16.49 8.61 10.06
CA ARG A 102 -17.90 8.42 10.45
C ARG A 102 -18.39 9.45 11.48
N GLN A 103 -17.51 9.90 12.37
CA GLN A 103 -17.82 10.93 13.37
C GLN A 103 -17.84 12.33 12.76
N GLY A 104 -16.97 12.62 11.77
CA GLY A 104 -16.96 13.89 11.04
C GLY A 104 -18.16 14.10 10.11
N ALA A 105 -18.83 13.03 9.67
CA ALA A 105 -20.07 13.10 8.89
C ALA A 105 -21.30 13.46 9.75
N ALA A 106 -21.17 13.48 11.08
CA ALA A 106 -22.21 13.91 12.02
C ALA A 106 -21.80 15.24 12.68
N GLY A 107 -21.81 16.34 11.91
CA GLY A 107 -21.68 17.72 12.39
C GLY A 107 -23.02 18.46 12.41
N PRO A 108 -23.19 19.53 13.22
CA PRO A 108 -24.43 19.82 13.96
C PRO A 108 -25.51 20.50 13.11
N SER A 109 -26.78 20.12 13.36
CA SER A 109 -27.93 20.93 12.97
C SER A 109 -27.95 22.19 13.84
N SER A 110 -27.45 23.31 13.31
CA SER A 110 -27.51 24.62 13.95
C SER A 110 -28.96 25.05 14.16
N SER A 111 -29.45 24.93 15.39
CA SER A 111 -30.62 25.65 15.87
C SER A 111 -30.15 27.03 16.34
N GLU A 112 -30.37 28.05 15.52
CA GLU A 112 -30.11 29.44 15.88
C GLU A 112 -31.37 30.24 15.59
N GLU A 113 -32.23 30.41 16.61
CA GLU A 113 -33.23 31.47 16.65
C GLU A 113 -33.05 32.23 17.97
N ALA A 114 -32.77 33.52 17.81
CA ALA A 114 -32.13 34.40 18.79
C ALA A 114 -33.03 34.79 19.98
N PRO A 115 -32.44 35.17 21.13
CA PRO A 115 -33.21 35.72 22.24
C PRO A 115 -33.65 37.15 21.91
N ALA A 116 -34.95 37.38 21.80
CA ALA A 116 -35.52 38.71 21.85
C ALA A 116 -35.33 39.29 23.26
N GLN A 117 -34.66 40.43 23.34
CA GLN A 117 -34.68 41.32 24.50
C GLN A 117 -34.85 42.76 24.00
N PRO A 118 -35.31 43.67 24.89
CA PRO A 118 -36.57 43.65 25.62
C PRO A 118 -37.63 44.56 24.96
#